data_AF-A0A7S0RAM8-F1
#
_entry.id   AF-A0A7S0RAM8-F1
#
_cell.length_a   1.000
_cell.length_b   1.000
_cell.length_c   1.000
_cell.angle_alpha   90.00
_cell.angle_beta   90.00
_cell.angle_gamma   90.00
#
_symmetry.space_group_name_H-M   'P 1'
#
loop_
_entity.id
_entity.type
_entity.pdbx_description
1 polymer ?
#
loop_
_entity_poly.entity_id
_entity_poly.type
_entity_poly.pdbx_seq_one_letter_code
_entity_poly.pdbx_strand_id
1 'polypeptide(L)'
;AMGADSATAFGFGSQLGPWGPFTLFVAASNGALYSLCPVAPFGMAVPQSIAVQQAQEEGARSSGEGEAGQQQEGATEPWMRAVYGTSNVQQVQPSGGSTRLAVKPHVVHHATPALVGPLNSG
;
A
#
# COMPACT_ATOMS: atom_id res chain seq x y z
N ALA A 1 -17.63 4.05 6.74
CA ALA A 1 -17.39 4.04 8.19
C ALA A 1 -17.89 2.72 8.75
N MET A 2 -17.17 2.06 9.67
CA MET A 2 -17.78 1.05 10.54
C MET A 2 -18.95 1.73 11.25
N GLY A 3 -20.15 1.14 11.27
CA GLY A 3 -21.34 1.74 11.87
C GLY A 3 -21.23 1.82 13.41
N ALA A 4 -22.27 1.41 14.13
CA ALA A 4 -22.20 1.23 15.58
C ALA A 4 -21.29 0.05 16.01
N ASP A 5 -20.65 -0.63 15.06
CA ASP A 5 -19.81 -1.80 15.26
C ASP A 5 -18.41 -1.41 15.72
N SER A 6 -17.91 -2.13 16.71
CA SER A 6 -16.57 -1.92 17.27
C SER A 6 -15.55 -2.84 16.60
N ALA A 7 -14.32 -2.35 16.45
CA ALA A 7 -13.18 -3.19 16.06
C ALA A 7 -12.86 -4.16 17.20
N THR A 8 -12.82 -5.46 16.90
CA THR A 8 -12.52 -6.53 17.87
C THR A 8 -11.10 -7.04 17.74
N ALA A 9 -10.53 -7.03 16.53
CA ALA A 9 -9.16 -7.41 16.27
C ALA A 9 -8.61 -6.67 15.04
N PHE A 10 -7.29 -6.55 14.97
CA PHE A 10 -6.61 -6.06 13.78
C PHE A 10 -5.33 -6.85 13.53
N GLY A 11 -4.87 -6.86 12.29
CA GLY A 11 -3.62 -7.51 11.90
C GLY A 11 -3.10 -6.95 10.59
N PHE A 12 -1.78 -6.91 10.45
CA PHE A 12 -1.17 -6.58 9.17
C PHE A 12 -1.32 -7.74 8.18
N GLY A 13 -1.39 -7.40 6.89
CA GLY A 13 -1.44 -8.36 5.81
C GLY A 13 -0.18 -9.22 5.74
N SER A 14 -0.26 -10.26 4.91
CA SER A 14 0.85 -11.18 4.71
C SER A 14 2.04 -10.51 4.02
N GLN A 15 3.20 -11.14 4.07
CA GLN A 15 4.36 -10.73 3.27
C GLN A 15 4.24 -11.18 1.79
N LEU A 16 3.06 -11.67 1.38
CA LEU A 16 2.79 -12.11 0.03
C LEU A 16 2.21 -10.94 -0.77
N GLY A 17 2.83 -10.68 -1.91
CA GLY A 17 2.45 -9.59 -2.81
C GLY A 17 2.94 -8.21 -2.36
N PRO A 18 2.94 -7.24 -3.28
CA PRO A 18 3.54 -5.93 -3.05
C PRO A 18 2.85 -5.06 -2.00
N TRP A 19 1.55 -5.25 -1.78
CA TRP A 19 0.74 -4.43 -0.85
C TRP A 19 0.41 -5.11 0.47
N GLY A 20 0.65 -6.42 0.60
CA GLY A 20 0.35 -7.19 1.81
C GLY A 20 0.98 -6.58 3.08
N PRO A 21 2.30 -6.26 3.08
CA PRO A 21 2.95 -5.61 4.22
C PRO A 21 2.41 -4.21 4.57
N PHE A 22 1.73 -3.56 3.62
CA PHE A 22 1.17 -2.21 3.73
C PHE A 22 -0.35 -2.21 3.85
N THR A 23 -0.93 -3.35 4.23
CA THR A 23 -2.38 -3.49 4.44
C THR A 23 -2.65 -3.81 5.90
N LEU A 24 -3.59 -3.09 6.53
CA LEU A 24 -4.13 -3.43 7.84
C LEU A 24 -5.53 -4.00 7.65
N PHE A 25 -5.77 -5.20 8.17
CA PHE A 25 -7.10 -5.79 8.26
C PHE A 25 -7.71 -5.51 9.64
N VAL A 26 -9.00 -5.22 9.66
CA VAL A 26 -9.77 -4.95 10.88
C VAL A 26 -10.99 -5.87 10.89
N ALA A 27 -11.14 -6.66 11.94
CA ALA A 27 -12.34 -7.44 12.21
C ALA A 27 -13.28 -6.64 13.10
N ALA A 28 -14.55 -6.56 12.70
CA ALA A 28 -15.61 -5.92 13.48
C ALA A 28 -16.40 -6.94 14.30
N SER A 29 -17.09 -6.46 15.34
CA SER A 29 -17.92 -7.27 16.25
C SER A 29 -19.07 -8.01 15.56
N ASN A 30 -19.50 -7.55 14.39
CA ASN A 30 -20.54 -8.18 13.57
C ASN A 30 -20.01 -9.26 12.62
N GLY A 31 -18.71 -9.59 12.68
CA GLY A 31 -18.05 -10.55 11.82
C GLY A 31 -17.56 -9.99 10.47
N ALA A 32 -17.83 -8.72 10.17
CA ALA A 32 -17.31 -8.08 8.96
C ALA A 32 -15.80 -7.85 9.03
N LEU A 33 -15.14 -7.97 7.87
CA LEU A 33 -13.73 -7.64 7.68
C LEU A 33 -13.60 -6.35 6.87
N TYR A 34 -12.69 -5.49 7.28
CA TYR A 34 -12.35 -4.25 6.60
C TYR A 34 -10.84 -4.19 6.35
N SER A 35 -10.41 -3.39 5.39
CA SER A 35 -8.99 -3.13 5.12
C SER A 35 -8.67 -1.64 5.03
N LEU A 36 -7.46 -1.28 5.45
CA LEU A 36 -6.82 0.01 5.21
C LEU A 36 -5.56 -0.25 4.40
N CYS A 37 -5.51 0.32 3.19
CA CYS A 37 -4.35 0.24 2.31
C CYS A 37 -4.26 1.52 1.47
N PRO A 38 -3.08 2.14 1.33
CA PRO A 38 -1.81 1.73 1.92
C PRO A 38 -1.54 2.34 3.31
N VAL A 39 -1.03 1.53 4.25
CA VAL A 39 -0.52 1.96 5.56
C VAL A 39 0.99 1.76 5.62
N ALA A 40 1.74 2.74 6.14
CA ALA A 40 3.20 2.69 6.24
C ALA A 40 3.64 2.68 7.72
N PRO A 41 3.89 1.50 8.32
CA PRO A 41 4.27 1.42 9.73
C PRO A 41 5.64 2.05 9.98
N PHE A 42 5.75 2.81 11.08
CA PHE A 42 7.02 3.39 11.52
C PHE A 42 8.05 2.28 11.78
N GLY A 43 9.28 2.48 11.29
CA GLY A 43 10.38 1.54 11.47
C GLY A 43 10.32 0.29 10.59
N MET A 44 9.33 0.17 9.69
CA MET A 44 9.28 -0.94 8.75
C MET A 44 10.41 -0.85 7.72
N ALA A 45 10.96 -2.00 7.35
CA ALA A 45 11.85 -2.13 6.21
C ALA A 45 11.43 -3.31 5.33
N VAL A 46 11.26 -3.07 4.03
CA VAL A 46 10.84 -4.10 3.07
C VAL A 46 11.96 -4.43 2.10
N PRO A 47 12.01 -5.65 1.54
CA PRO A 47 12.90 -5.94 0.43
C PRO A 47 12.65 -4.96 -0.73
N GLN A 48 13.72 -4.52 -1.39
CA GLN A 48 13.61 -3.65 -2.58
C GLN A 48 12.70 -4.24 -3.66
N SER A 49 12.62 -5.58 -3.77
CA SER A 49 11.70 -6.27 -4.69
C SER A 49 10.23 -5.91 -4.49
N ILE A 50 9.80 -5.58 -3.27
CA ILE A 50 8.43 -5.14 -3.01
C ILE A 50 8.18 -3.78 -3.68
N ALA A 51 9.12 -2.83 -3.57
CA ALA A 51 9.00 -1.54 -4.25
C ALA A 51 9.04 -1.68 -5.78
N VAL A 52 9.86 -2.60 -6.32
CA VAL A 52 9.85 -2.93 -7.77
C VAL A 52 8.46 -3.40 -8.20
N GLN A 53 7.87 -4.35 -7.46
CA GLN A 53 6.58 -4.92 -7.79
C GLN A 53 5.45 -3.88 -7.70
N GLN A 54 5.47 -3.01 -6.68
CA GLN A 54 4.53 -1.89 -6.56
C GLN A 54 4.59 -0.95 -7.77
N ALA A 55 5.78 -0.57 -8.22
CA ALA A 55 5.96 0.28 -9.40
C ALA A 55 5.50 -0.41 -10.70
N GLN A 56 5.73 -1.73 -10.82
CA GLN A 56 5.28 -2.51 -11.97
C GLN A 56 3.75 -2.61 -12.04
N GLU A 57 3.07 -2.82 -10.91
CA GLU A 57 1.60 -2.84 -10.86
C GLU A 57 0.99 -1.48 -11.25
N GLU A 58 1.62 -0.38 -10.84
CA GLU A 58 1.20 0.96 -11.24
C GLU A 58 1.37 1.20 -12.74
N GLY A 59 2.56 0.89 -13.29
CA GLY A 59 2.82 1.03 -14.72
C GLY A 59 1.91 0.15 -15.58
N ALA A 60 1.55 -1.05 -15.10
CA ALA A 60 0.59 -1.92 -15.78
C ALA A 60 -0.81 -1.31 -15.81
N ARG A 61 -1.29 -0.71 -14.71
CA ARG A 61 -2.59 -0.01 -14.64
C ARG A 61 -2.65 1.18 -15.59
N SER A 62 -1.61 2.00 -15.63
CA SER A 62 -1.55 3.17 -16.54
C SER A 62 -1.49 2.79 -18.02
N SER A 63 -1.04 1.57 -18.35
CA SER A 63 -0.96 1.09 -19.74
C SER A 63 -2.25 0.44 -20.27
N GLY A 64 -3.23 0.19 -19.40
CA GLY A 64 -4.45 -0.57 -19.71
C GLY A 64 -5.70 0.27 -19.99
N GLU A 65 -5.67 1.59 -19.81
CA GLU A 65 -6.84 2.45 -20.02
C GLU A 65 -6.80 3.11 -21.40
N GLY A 66 -7.71 2.65 -22.26
CA GLY A 66 -7.95 3.21 -23.59
C GLY A 66 -8.33 4.69 -23.55
N GLU A 67 -8.02 5.34 -24.66
CA GLU A 67 -8.30 6.73 -25.04
C GLU A 67 -9.63 7.29 -24.48
N ALA A 68 -9.59 7.99 -23.34
CA ALA A 68 -10.35 9.22 -23.08
C ALA A 68 -10.16 9.71 -21.63
N GLY A 69 -9.35 10.76 -21.46
CA GLY A 69 -9.58 11.76 -20.42
C GLY A 69 -8.86 11.54 -19.08
N GLN A 70 -7.84 12.39 -18.88
CA GLN A 70 -7.12 12.67 -17.63
C GLN A 70 -6.11 11.59 -17.22
N GLN A 71 -4.82 11.94 -17.36
CA GLN A 71 -3.72 11.31 -16.64
C GLN A 71 -3.96 11.49 -15.13
N GLN A 72 -4.75 10.60 -14.55
CA GLN A 72 -4.85 10.51 -13.11
C GLN A 72 -3.56 9.81 -12.69
N GLU A 73 -2.53 10.60 -12.33
CA GLU A 73 -1.32 10.09 -11.67
C GLU A 73 -1.83 9.29 -10.46
N GLY A 74 -1.76 7.96 -10.54
CA GLY A 74 -2.38 7.13 -9.52
C GLY A 74 -1.71 7.41 -8.17
N ALA A 75 -2.51 7.38 -7.10
CA ALA A 75 -2.04 7.76 -5.76
C ALA A 75 -0.87 6.91 -5.24
N THR A 76 -0.57 5.79 -5.92
CA THR A 76 0.54 4.87 -5.66
C THR A 76 1.91 5.53 -5.77
N GLU A 77 2.23 6.19 -6.90
CA GLU A 77 3.59 6.71 -7.13
C GLU A 77 3.93 7.86 -6.16
N PRO A 78 3.06 8.86 -5.94
CA PRO A 78 3.26 9.87 -4.91
C PRO A 78 3.46 9.26 -3.53
N TRP A 79 2.66 8.24 -3.17
CA TRP A 79 2.81 7.54 -1.90
C TRP A 79 4.16 6.83 -1.79
N MET A 80 4.62 6.13 -2.84
CA MET A 80 5.91 5.44 -2.86
C MET A 80 7.09 6.41 -2.74
N ARG A 81 7.08 7.52 -3.47
CA ARG A 81 8.09 8.58 -3.37
C ARG A 81 8.14 9.15 -1.95
N ALA A 82 6.98 9.30 -1.33
CA ALA A 82 6.88 9.80 0.02
C ALA A 82 7.45 8.75 1.01
N VAL A 83 7.07 7.47 0.90
CA VAL A 83 7.42 6.38 1.83
C VAL A 83 8.87 5.96 1.76
N TYR A 84 9.41 5.76 0.54
CA TYR A 84 10.78 5.30 0.34
C TYR A 84 11.76 6.45 0.11
N GLY A 85 11.27 7.64 -0.27
CA GLY A 85 12.10 8.74 -0.75
C GLY A 85 12.36 8.68 -2.25
N THR A 86 12.43 9.83 -2.89
CA THR A 86 12.63 9.99 -4.34
C THR A 86 13.88 9.31 -4.88
N SER A 87 15.01 9.38 -4.16
CA SER A 87 16.28 8.75 -4.56
C SER A 87 16.21 7.22 -4.58
N ASN A 88 15.46 6.63 -3.65
CA ASN A 88 15.36 5.18 -3.53
C ASN A 88 14.42 4.60 -4.59
N VAL A 89 13.38 5.34 -5.00
CA VAL A 89 12.46 4.94 -6.07
C VAL A 89 13.15 4.93 -7.44
N GLN A 90 14.05 5.88 -7.71
CA GLN A 90 14.84 5.91 -8.96
C GLN A 90 15.92 4.83 -9.04
N GLN A 91 16.38 4.33 -7.90
CA GLN A 91 17.37 3.25 -7.80
C GLN A 91 16.77 1.85 -7.73
N VAL A 92 15.44 1.73 -7.92
CA VAL A 92 14.74 0.44 -8.02
C VAL A 92 15.12 -0.25 -9.34
N GLN A 93 16.37 -0.71 -9.42
CA GLN A 93 16.86 -1.61 -10.47
C GLN A 93 16.87 -3.05 -9.93
N PRO A 94 16.72 -4.07 -10.79
CA PRO A 94 16.88 -5.46 -10.42
C PRO A 94 18.37 -5.79 -10.21
N SER A 95 19.01 -5.18 -9.21
CA SER A 95 20.34 -5.59 -8.78
C SER A 95 20.16 -6.68 -7.71
N GLY A 96 20.85 -7.81 -7.89
CA GLY A 96 20.71 -9.04 -7.08
C GLY A 96 21.20 -8.93 -5.63
N GLY A 97 21.17 -7.75 -5.02
CA GLY A 97 21.50 -7.51 -3.62
C GLY A 97 20.26 -7.52 -2.73
N SER A 98 20.37 -8.09 -1.53
CA SER A 98 19.34 -8.03 -0.48
C SER A 98 19.36 -6.65 0.19
N THR A 99 18.98 -5.61 -0.57
CA THR A 99 18.82 -4.26 -0.03
C THR A 99 17.41 -4.14 0.54
N ARG A 100 17.31 -3.73 1.81
CA ARG A 100 16.03 -3.39 2.44
C ARG A 100 15.82 -1.88 2.38
N LEU A 101 14.63 -1.46 1.98
CA LEU A 101 14.21 -0.06 1.96
C LEU A 101 13.47 0.24 3.26
N ALA A 102 14.01 1.18 4.04
CA ALA A 102 13.36 1.68 5.24
C ALA A 102 12.23 2.64 4.89
N VAL A 103 11.08 2.47 5.54
CA VAL A 103 9.94 3.39 5.50
C VAL A 103 10.31 4.66 6.27
N LYS A 104 10.15 5.81 5.63
CA LYS A 104 10.44 7.10 6.27
C LYS A 104 9.42 7.42 7.38
N PRO A 105 9.87 7.83 8.58
CA PRO A 105 9.01 8.07 9.75
C PRO A 105 7.89 9.12 9.66
N HIS A 106 7.94 10.04 8.69
CA HIS A 106 7.14 11.29 8.74
C HIS A 106 6.40 11.60 7.44
N VAL A 107 6.02 10.55 6.72
CA VAL A 107 5.43 10.64 5.38
C VAL A 107 3.92 10.89 5.40
N VAL A 108 3.32 10.95 6.59
CA VAL A 108 1.87 10.98 6.82
C VAL A 108 1.25 12.36 6.57
N HIS A 109 1.69 13.06 5.52
CA HIS A 109 1.08 14.33 5.14
C HIS A 109 0.06 14.11 4.01
N HIS A 110 -1.22 14.20 4.39
CA HIS A 110 -2.42 14.51 3.59
C HIS A 110 -3.34 13.38 3.09
N ALA A 111 -3.07 12.11 3.32
CA ALA A 111 -4.05 11.06 2.99
C ALA A 111 -4.01 9.89 3.99
N THR A 112 -4.92 9.90 4.96
CA THR A 112 -5.28 8.67 5.67
C THR A 112 -6.02 7.78 4.67
N PRO A 113 -5.60 6.53 4.42
CA PRO A 113 -6.29 5.65 3.48
C PRO A 113 -7.73 5.46 3.93
N ALA A 114 -8.64 5.38 2.96
CA ALA A 114 -10.03 5.07 3.24
C ALA A 114 -10.16 3.64 3.79
N LEU A 115 -11.08 3.44 4.74
CA LEU A 115 -11.47 2.11 5.17
C LEU A 115 -12.32 1.46 4.07
N VAL A 116 -11.85 0.33 3.54
CA VAL A 116 -12.52 -0.45 2.50
C VAL A 116 -13.20 -1.66 3.13
N GLY A 117 -14.45 -1.90 2.78
CA GLY A 117 -15.21 -3.06 3.22
C GLY A 117 -16.70 -2.77 3.45
N PRO A 118 -17.48 -3.74 3.96
CA PRO A 118 -17.03 -5.07 4.36
C PRO A 118 -16.49 -5.89 3.17
N LEU A 119 -15.39 -6.62 3.37
CA LEU A 119 -14.81 -7.52 2.36
C LEU A 119 -15.71 -8.75 2.23
N ASN A 120 -15.97 -9.16 1.00
CA ASN A 120 -16.72 -10.38 0.75
C ASN A 120 -15.87 -11.58 1.21
N SER A 121 -16.38 -12.35 2.18
CA SER A 121 -15.92 -13.72 2.38
C SER A 121 -16.43 -14.53 1.19
N GLY A 122 -15.55 -14.81 0.22
CA GLY A 122 -15.88 -15.71 -0.89
C GLY A 122 -16.40 -17.05 -0.43
#